data_AF-A0A2H5ZZC5-F1
#
_entry.id   AF-A0A2H5ZZC5-F1
#
_cell.length_a   1.000
_cell.length_b   1.000
_cell.length_c   1.000
_cell.angle_alpha   90.00
_cell.angle_beta   90.00
_cell.angle_gamma   90.00
#
_symmetry.space_group_name_H-M   'P 1'
#
loop_
_entity.id
_entity.type
_entity.pdbx_description
1 polymer ?
#
loop_
_entity_poly.entity_id
_entity_poly.type
_entity_poly.pdbx_seq_one_letter_code
_entity_poly.pdbx_strand_id
1 'polypeptide(L)'
;MKAYGWALVLGGVHWLPRRGGGWWGFDIPEQAHGWGERAVDEVYEEYFRLLCDAAATGLFDVLAHPDVVKVFGHRSRRDPQPWYERAAEAMARFGVCAEVNTAGWRKPVAELYPAPAFLRTLRRYGVPVVISSDAHLAEHVGFGFPRAEAEAWAAGYRTRCVFARRRRSEVPLPQPEARGSDFGASKQRT
;
A
#
# COMPACT_ATOMS: atom_id res chain seq x y z
N MET A 1 -33.50 6.53 0.37
CA MET A 1 -32.64 5.34 0.59
C MET A 1 -31.79 5.57 1.83
N LYS A 2 -31.72 4.62 2.78
CA LYS A 2 -30.70 4.64 3.83
C LYS A 2 -29.43 4.01 3.25
N ALA A 3 -28.31 4.71 3.30
CA ALA A 3 -27.02 4.15 2.95
C ALA A 3 -26.71 2.93 3.84
N TYR A 4 -26.12 1.88 3.28
CA TYR A 4 -25.71 0.70 4.03
C TYR A 4 -24.61 1.08 5.04
N GLY A 5 -24.67 0.52 6.26
CA GLY A 5 -23.77 0.85 7.36
C GLY A 5 -22.41 0.17 7.25
N TRP A 6 -21.65 0.46 6.19
CA TRP A 6 -20.33 -0.11 5.94
C TRP A 6 -19.40 0.05 7.15
N ALA A 7 -18.63 -1.00 7.45
CA ALA A 7 -17.63 -0.93 8.51
C ALA A 7 -16.41 -0.09 8.08
N LEU A 8 -16.00 -0.26 6.82
CA LEU A 8 -14.82 0.30 6.19
C LEU A 8 -15.10 0.45 4.69
N VAL A 9 -14.58 1.51 4.07
CA VAL A 9 -14.59 1.72 2.61
C VAL A 9 -13.17 1.95 2.12
N LEU A 10 -12.68 1.05 1.26
CA LEU A 10 -11.39 1.18 0.59
C LEU A 10 -11.54 1.93 -0.74
N GLY A 11 -10.58 2.78 -1.08
CA GLY A 11 -10.46 3.42 -2.39
C GLY A 11 -9.21 2.95 -3.12
N GLY A 12 -9.37 2.25 -4.25
CA GLY A 12 -8.27 1.75 -5.08
C GLY A 12 -8.29 2.38 -6.47
N VAL A 13 -7.11 2.79 -6.96
CA VAL A 13 -6.92 3.21 -8.35
C VAL A 13 -6.46 1.99 -9.15
N HIS A 14 -7.32 1.47 -10.03
CA HIS A 14 -7.03 0.31 -10.90
C HIS A 14 -7.04 0.64 -12.39
N TRP A 15 -7.55 1.84 -12.74
CA TRP A 15 -7.75 2.23 -14.13
C TRP A 15 -7.13 3.59 -14.40
N LEU A 16 -6.36 3.70 -15.48
CA LEU A 16 -5.84 4.96 -16.02
C LEU A 16 -6.52 5.25 -17.35
N PRO A 17 -6.76 6.52 -17.70
CA PRO A 17 -7.28 6.85 -19.02
C PRO A 17 -6.27 6.52 -20.12
N ARG A 18 -6.78 6.12 -21.30
CA ARG A 18 -5.96 5.90 -22.49
C ARG A 18 -5.84 7.16 -23.34
N ARG A 19 -4.71 7.29 -24.06
CA ARG A 19 -4.58 8.27 -25.14
C ARG A 19 -5.58 7.90 -26.25
N GLY A 20 -6.52 8.78 -26.56
CA GLY A 20 -7.59 8.53 -27.53
C GLY A 20 -8.92 8.04 -26.94
N GLY A 21 -9.05 7.98 -25.61
CA GLY A 21 -10.30 7.64 -24.92
C GLY A 21 -10.36 6.21 -24.40
N GLY A 22 -11.24 5.98 -23.44
CA GLY A 22 -11.34 4.70 -22.72
C GLY A 22 -10.40 4.57 -21.53
N TRP A 23 -10.36 3.37 -20.95
CA TRP A 23 -9.65 3.06 -19.70
C TRP A 23 -8.72 1.86 -19.90
N TRP A 24 -7.63 1.86 -19.14
CA TRP A 24 -6.63 0.81 -19.11
C TRP A 24 -6.41 0.33 -17.68
N GLY A 25 -6.62 -0.97 -17.46
CA GLY A 25 -6.33 -1.65 -16.20
C GLY A 25 -4.85 -1.98 -16.14
N PHE A 26 -4.05 -1.07 -15.59
CA PHE A 26 -2.59 -1.20 -15.58
C PHE A 26 -2.08 -2.37 -14.72
N ASP A 27 -2.93 -2.91 -13.85
CA ASP A 27 -2.68 -4.03 -12.95
C ASP A 27 -3.38 -5.33 -13.37
N ILE A 28 -4.02 -5.34 -14.55
CA ILE A 28 -4.69 -6.51 -15.13
C ILE A 28 -3.70 -7.27 -16.03
N PRO A 29 -3.38 -8.55 -15.76
CA PRO A 29 -2.40 -9.32 -16.55
C PRO A 29 -2.72 -9.37 -18.05
N GLU A 30 -4.00 -9.52 -18.40
CA GLU A 30 -4.48 -9.56 -19.79
C GLU A 30 -4.28 -8.22 -20.53
N GLN A 31 -4.09 -7.13 -19.78
CA GLN A 31 -3.85 -5.78 -20.30
C GLN A 31 -2.40 -5.30 -20.11
N ALA A 32 -1.47 -6.19 -19.73
CA ALA A 32 -0.07 -5.84 -19.50
C ALA A 32 0.62 -5.22 -20.73
N HIS A 33 0.15 -5.54 -21.94
CA HIS A 33 0.64 -4.93 -23.19
C HIS A 33 0.56 -3.39 -23.19
N GLY A 34 -0.38 -2.80 -22.43
CA GLY A 34 -0.54 -1.34 -22.34
C GLY A 34 0.67 -0.62 -21.72
N TRP A 35 1.52 -1.33 -20.97
CA TRP A 35 2.78 -0.77 -20.47
C TRP A 35 3.78 -0.41 -21.56
N GLY A 36 3.62 -0.96 -22.78
CA GLY A 36 4.42 -0.59 -23.95
C GLY A 36 3.91 0.67 -24.68
N GLU A 37 2.70 1.14 -24.38
CA GLU A 37 2.05 2.25 -25.09
C GLU A 37 2.41 3.64 -24.51
N ARG A 38 2.96 3.69 -23.29
CA ARG A 38 3.25 4.93 -22.55
C ARG A 38 4.58 4.84 -21.81
N ALA A 39 5.23 5.98 -21.60
CA ALA A 39 6.40 6.04 -20.73
C ALA A 39 5.99 5.74 -19.29
N VAL A 40 6.73 4.86 -18.60
CA VAL A 40 6.46 4.45 -17.21
C VAL A 40 6.34 5.66 -16.27
N ASP A 41 7.16 6.68 -16.48
CA ASP A 41 7.13 7.91 -15.68
C ASP A 41 5.79 8.66 -15.80
N GLU A 42 5.16 8.66 -16.98
CA GLU A 42 3.83 9.26 -17.17
C GLU A 42 2.73 8.44 -16.51
N VAL A 43 2.87 7.11 -16.51
CA VAL A 43 1.93 6.20 -15.84
C VAL A 43 1.96 6.44 -14.33
N TYR A 44 3.15 6.57 -13.75
CA TYR A 44 3.32 6.89 -12.34
C TYR A 44 2.76 8.28 -11.99
N GLU A 45 3.08 9.32 -12.77
CA GLU A 45 2.54 10.66 -12.55
C GLU A 45 1.01 10.67 -12.53
N GLU A 46 0.37 9.99 -13.50
CA GLU A 46 -1.07 9.94 -13.58
C GLU A 46 -1.71 9.10 -12.46
N TYR A 47 -1.11 7.97 -12.11
CA TYR A 47 -1.55 7.14 -11.00
C TYR A 47 -1.52 7.94 -9.69
N PHE A 48 -0.41 8.62 -9.38
CA PHE A 48 -0.30 9.41 -8.15
C PHE A 48 -1.19 10.64 -8.14
N ARG A 49 -1.46 11.25 -9.31
CA ARG A 49 -2.49 12.29 -9.44
C ARG A 49 -3.86 11.74 -9.04
N LEU A 50 -4.28 10.61 -9.60
CA LEU A 50 -5.57 9.98 -9.27
C LEU A 50 -5.65 9.52 -7.81
N LEU A 51 -4.54 9.07 -7.23
CA LEU A 51 -4.47 8.72 -5.81
C LEU A 51 -4.72 9.95 -4.91
N CYS A 52 -4.13 11.10 -5.26
CA CYS A 52 -4.37 12.36 -4.57
C CYS A 52 -5.83 12.82 -4.73
N ASP A 53 -6.38 12.72 -5.95
CA ASP A 53 -7.79 13.05 -6.22
C ASP A 53 -8.73 12.15 -5.40
N ALA A 54 -8.43 10.84 -5.32
CA ALA A 54 -9.18 9.89 -4.51
C ALA A 54 -9.20 10.27 -3.02
N ALA A 55 -8.05 10.67 -2.46
CA ALA A 55 -7.97 11.19 -1.09
C ALA A 55 -8.87 12.41 -0.89
N ALA A 56 -8.91 13.32 -1.87
CA ALA A 56 -9.67 14.57 -1.80
C ALA A 56 -11.20 14.39 -1.90
N THR A 57 -11.68 13.22 -2.36
CA THR A 57 -13.13 13.00 -2.53
C THR A 57 -13.93 12.95 -1.22
N GLY A 58 -13.28 12.60 -0.11
CA GLY A 58 -13.97 12.31 1.16
C GLY A 58 -14.82 11.03 1.15
N LEU A 59 -14.70 10.21 0.11
CA LEU A 59 -15.51 8.99 -0.03
C LEU A 59 -14.93 7.80 0.74
N PHE A 60 -13.61 7.74 0.89
CA PHE A 60 -12.89 6.57 1.38
C PHE A 60 -12.34 6.75 2.80
N ASP A 61 -12.24 5.64 3.53
CA ASP A 61 -11.62 5.60 4.85
C ASP A 61 -10.12 5.28 4.76
N VAL A 62 -9.74 4.47 3.76
CA VAL A 62 -8.37 4.02 3.49
C VAL A 62 -8.16 3.99 1.98
N LEU A 63 -7.01 4.47 1.48
CA LEU A 63 -6.60 4.19 0.10
C LEU A 63 -5.84 2.87 0.02
N ALA A 64 -6.33 1.97 -0.82
CA ALA A 64 -5.80 0.62 -1.01
C ALA A 64 -4.47 0.66 -1.76
N HIS A 65 -3.55 -0.23 -1.37
CA HIS A 65 -2.27 -0.54 -2.00
C HIS A 65 -1.68 0.68 -2.76
N PRO A 66 -1.24 1.73 -2.03
CA PRO A 66 -1.17 3.08 -2.57
C PRO A 66 -0.05 3.29 -3.60
N ASP A 67 0.79 2.30 -3.89
CA ASP A 67 1.73 2.28 -5.02
C ASP A 67 1.59 1.04 -5.91
N VAL A 68 0.40 0.44 -6.00
CA VAL A 68 0.14 -0.77 -6.82
C VAL A 68 0.51 -0.62 -8.30
N VAL A 69 0.70 0.61 -8.80
CA VAL A 69 1.28 0.91 -10.13
C VAL A 69 2.57 0.13 -10.44
N LYS A 70 3.30 -0.32 -9.42
CA LYS A 70 4.49 -1.17 -9.59
C LYS A 70 4.21 -2.66 -9.77
N VAL A 71 2.96 -3.15 -9.73
CA VAL A 71 2.57 -4.57 -9.57
C VAL A 71 3.31 -5.57 -10.48
N PHE A 72 3.57 -5.18 -11.73
CA PHE A 72 4.28 -5.99 -12.73
C PHE A 72 5.80 -5.76 -12.77
N GLY A 73 6.34 -4.94 -11.86
CA GLY A 73 7.77 -4.64 -11.78
C GLY A 73 8.21 -3.43 -12.62
N HIS A 74 7.32 -2.76 -13.34
CA HIS A 74 7.65 -1.51 -14.04
C HIS A 74 7.99 -0.41 -13.03
N ARG A 75 9.20 0.16 -13.13
CA ARG A 75 9.70 1.23 -12.26
C ARG A 75 9.95 2.51 -13.04
N SER A 76 9.56 3.63 -12.45
CA SER A 76 9.92 4.93 -12.96
C SER A 76 11.44 5.11 -12.97
N ARG A 77 11.95 5.86 -13.95
CA ARG A 77 13.34 6.31 -14.01
C ARG A 77 13.57 7.58 -13.18
N ARG A 78 12.50 8.31 -12.86
CA ARG A 78 12.52 9.47 -11.97
C ARG A 78 12.55 9.01 -10.52
N ASP A 79 13.07 9.87 -9.66
CA ASP A 79 12.90 9.70 -8.21
C ASP A 79 11.39 9.72 -7.88
N PRO A 80 10.82 8.67 -7.25
CA PRO A 80 9.42 8.64 -6.90
C PRO A 80 9.08 9.46 -5.64
N GLN A 81 10.07 9.96 -4.90
CA GLN A 81 9.88 10.67 -3.65
C GLN A 81 8.91 11.88 -3.76
N PRO A 82 8.95 12.72 -4.81
CA PRO A 82 7.97 13.82 -4.95
C PRO A 82 6.52 13.34 -5.09
N TRP A 83 6.29 12.16 -5.70
CA TRP A 83 4.95 11.59 -5.78
C TRP A 83 4.49 11.05 -4.43
N TYR A 84 5.39 10.39 -3.70
CA TYR A 84 5.12 9.90 -2.35
C TYR A 84 4.78 11.03 -1.39
N GLU A 85 5.48 12.15 -1.47
CA GLU A 85 5.22 13.32 -0.63
C GLU A 85 3.88 13.97 -0.95
N ARG A 86 3.56 14.19 -2.23
CA ARG A 86 2.25 14.71 -2.65
C ARG A 86 1.10 13.82 -2.20
N ALA A 87 1.24 12.51 -2.34
CA ALA A 87 0.22 11.56 -1.90
C ALA A 87 0.08 11.57 -0.37
N ALA A 88 1.20 11.54 0.37
CA ALA A 88 1.18 11.56 1.83
C ALA A 88 0.59 12.86 2.38
N GLU A 89 0.92 14.00 1.78
CA GLU A 89 0.34 15.30 2.11
C GLU A 89 -1.17 15.31 1.86
N ALA A 90 -1.63 14.84 0.70
CA ALA A 90 -3.05 14.74 0.39
C ALA A 90 -3.79 13.84 1.38
N MET A 91 -3.23 12.66 1.67
CA MET A 91 -3.84 11.72 2.62
C MET A 91 -3.96 12.30 4.02
N ALA A 92 -2.90 12.96 4.51
CA ALA A 92 -2.89 13.63 5.81
C ALA A 92 -3.90 14.78 5.84
N ARG A 93 -3.93 15.61 4.80
CA ARG A 93 -4.85 16.75 4.67
C ARG A 93 -6.31 16.33 4.71
N PHE A 94 -6.67 15.24 4.04
CA PHE A 94 -8.06 14.77 3.97
C PHE A 94 -8.40 13.70 5.01
N GLY A 95 -7.44 13.35 5.89
CA GLY A 95 -7.66 12.44 7.01
C GLY A 95 -7.90 10.98 6.61
N VAL A 96 -7.55 10.59 5.39
CA VAL A 96 -7.69 9.21 4.89
C VAL A 96 -6.46 8.38 5.28
N CYS A 97 -6.67 7.11 5.63
CA CYS A 97 -5.59 6.19 5.96
C CYS A 97 -4.91 5.63 4.70
N ALA A 98 -3.72 5.06 4.87
CA ALA A 98 -3.04 4.26 3.85
C ALA A 98 -3.12 2.77 4.17
N GLU A 99 -3.32 1.94 3.15
CA GLU A 99 -3.23 0.49 3.31
C GLU A 99 -1.77 0.02 3.22
N VAL A 100 -1.37 -0.82 4.17
CA VAL A 100 -0.16 -1.66 4.14
C VAL A 100 -0.60 -3.07 3.73
N ASN A 101 -0.45 -3.37 2.45
CA ASN A 101 -1.01 -4.55 1.79
C ASN A 101 0.08 -5.57 1.42
N THR A 102 -0.06 -6.78 1.95
CA THR A 102 0.91 -7.87 1.77
C THR A 102 0.79 -8.62 0.45
N ALA A 103 -0.25 -8.36 -0.36
CA ALA A 103 -0.41 -9.00 -1.66
C ALA A 103 0.75 -8.74 -2.60
N GLY A 104 1.43 -7.60 -2.49
CA GLY A 104 2.57 -7.29 -3.36
C GLY A 104 3.71 -8.31 -3.28
N TRP A 105 3.89 -9.03 -2.16
CA TRP A 105 4.84 -10.14 -2.05
C TRP A 105 4.43 -11.39 -2.84
N ARG A 106 3.15 -11.53 -3.20
CA ARG A 106 2.62 -12.61 -4.04
C ARG A 106 2.47 -12.19 -5.51
N LYS A 107 2.77 -10.94 -5.84
CA LYS A 107 2.72 -10.37 -7.20
C LYS A 107 4.13 -10.31 -7.81
N PRO A 108 4.28 -10.13 -9.13
CA PRO A 108 5.59 -10.07 -9.78
C PRO A 108 6.57 -9.05 -9.18
N VAL A 109 6.05 -7.96 -8.62
CA VAL A 109 6.90 -6.96 -7.95
C VAL A 109 7.60 -7.46 -6.67
N ALA A 110 7.08 -8.51 -6.04
CA ALA A 110 7.62 -9.15 -4.84
C ALA A 110 7.97 -8.17 -3.68
N GLU A 111 7.22 -7.08 -3.58
CA GLU A 111 7.44 -5.98 -2.63
C GLU A 111 6.13 -5.61 -1.94
N LEU A 112 6.19 -5.14 -0.68
CA LEU A 112 5.04 -4.61 0.04
C LEU A 112 4.42 -3.41 -0.70
N TYR A 113 3.10 -3.23 -0.59
CA TYR A 113 2.45 -1.96 -0.89
C TYR A 113 2.13 -1.25 0.43
N PRO A 114 2.54 0.01 0.66
CA PRO A 114 3.53 0.75 -0.10
C PRO A 114 4.96 0.19 0.03
N ALA A 115 5.82 0.58 -0.91
CA ALA A 115 7.27 0.41 -0.79
C ALA A 115 7.79 1.00 0.53
N PRO A 116 8.87 0.46 1.14
CA PRO A 116 9.39 0.96 2.41
C PRO A 116 9.68 2.47 2.44
N ALA A 117 10.17 3.04 1.34
CA ALA A 117 10.42 4.49 1.23
C ALA A 117 9.11 5.31 1.28
N PHE A 118 8.06 4.85 0.63
CA PHE A 118 6.76 5.50 0.68
C PHE A 118 6.10 5.30 2.05
N LEU A 119 6.22 4.11 2.67
CA LEU A 119 5.72 3.87 4.02
C LEU A 119 6.33 4.82 5.06
N ARG A 120 7.65 5.07 4.98
CA ARG A 120 8.35 6.07 5.80
C ARG A 120 7.86 7.49 5.52
N THR A 121 7.60 7.82 4.26
CA THR A 121 7.06 9.13 3.88
C THR A 121 5.67 9.33 4.47
N LEU A 122 4.77 8.35 4.34
CA LEU A 122 3.44 8.38 4.97
C LEU A 122 3.54 8.61 6.48
N ARG A 123 4.47 7.92 7.15
CA ARG A 123 4.68 8.08 8.59
C ARG A 123 5.12 9.49 8.96
N ARG A 124 6.01 10.09 8.17
CA ARG A 124 6.54 11.45 8.38
C ARG A 124 5.42 12.51 8.29
N TYR A 125 4.46 12.31 7.40
CA TYR A 125 3.28 13.17 7.26
C TYR A 125 2.14 12.83 8.23
N GLY A 126 2.31 11.80 9.08
CA GLY A 126 1.30 11.42 10.07
C GLY A 126 0.09 10.69 9.50
N VAL A 127 0.21 10.08 8.31
CA VAL A 127 -0.86 9.31 7.69
C VAL A 127 -1.06 8.00 8.47
N PRO A 128 -2.24 7.71 9.03
CA PRO A 128 -2.48 6.45 9.75
C PRO A 128 -2.56 5.26 8.78
N VAL A 129 -2.23 4.05 9.26
CA VAL A 129 -2.17 2.85 8.42
C VAL A 129 -3.11 1.75 8.87
N VAL A 130 -3.60 0.96 7.91
CA VAL A 130 -4.29 -0.32 8.13
C VAL A 130 -3.44 -1.43 7.49
N ILE A 131 -3.37 -2.61 8.11
CA ILE A 131 -2.68 -3.77 7.51
C ILE A 131 -3.73 -4.72 6.91
N SER A 132 -3.52 -5.16 5.68
CA SER A 132 -4.40 -6.09 4.97
C SER A 132 -3.59 -7.10 4.14
N SER A 133 -4.24 -8.22 3.77
CA SER A 133 -3.60 -9.23 2.92
C SER A 133 -4.11 -9.27 1.49
N ASP A 134 -5.25 -8.61 1.21
CA ASP A 134 -5.93 -8.63 -0.09
C ASP A 134 -6.07 -10.08 -0.63
N ALA A 135 -6.61 -10.91 0.26
CA ALA A 135 -6.79 -12.33 0.08
C ALA A 135 -7.97 -12.60 -0.86
N HIS A 136 -7.67 -13.24 -1.99
CA HIS A 136 -8.65 -13.80 -2.91
C HIS A 136 -8.80 -15.32 -2.77
N LEU A 137 -7.99 -15.93 -1.88
CA LEU A 137 -8.05 -17.33 -1.48
C LEU A 137 -8.00 -17.41 0.05
N ALA A 138 -8.61 -18.44 0.63
CA ALA A 138 -8.72 -18.56 2.09
C ALA A 138 -7.34 -18.64 2.76
N GLU A 139 -6.39 -19.35 2.17
CA GLU A 139 -5.01 -19.48 2.68
C GLU A 139 -4.22 -18.17 2.68
N HIS A 140 -4.68 -17.14 1.95
CA HIS A 140 -4.02 -15.84 1.92
C HIS A 140 -4.51 -14.88 3.01
N VAL A 141 -5.52 -15.26 3.79
CA VAL A 141 -5.99 -14.43 4.91
C VAL A 141 -4.86 -14.27 5.92
N GLY A 142 -4.50 -13.02 6.24
CA GLY A 142 -3.41 -12.73 7.18
C GLY A 142 -2.00 -13.02 6.64
N PHE A 143 -1.86 -13.38 5.35
CA PHE A 143 -0.55 -13.68 4.76
C PHE A 143 0.44 -12.55 5.03
N GLY A 144 1.61 -12.89 5.56
CA GLY A 144 2.71 -11.94 5.75
C GLY A 144 2.50 -10.87 6.84
N PHE A 145 1.45 -10.96 7.67
CA PHE A 145 1.17 -9.96 8.70
C PHE A 145 2.36 -9.66 9.64
N PRO A 146 3.05 -10.66 10.22
CA PRO A 146 4.21 -10.39 11.08
C PRO A 146 5.31 -9.58 10.38
N ARG A 147 5.53 -9.86 9.08
CA ARG A 147 6.49 -9.10 8.27
C ARG A 147 5.99 -7.68 8.03
N ALA A 148 4.72 -7.49 7.70
CA ALA A 148 4.14 -6.16 7.43
C ALA A 148 4.12 -5.28 8.69
N GLU A 149 3.83 -5.88 9.84
CA GLU A 149 3.93 -5.23 11.15
C GLU A 149 5.36 -4.78 11.44
N ALA A 150 6.36 -5.63 11.16
CA ALA A 150 7.77 -5.25 11.31
C ALA A 150 8.20 -4.11 10.38
N GLU A 151 7.74 -4.11 9.12
CA GLU A 151 8.00 -3.01 8.17
C GLU A 151 7.35 -1.70 8.64
N ALA A 152 6.11 -1.75 9.12
CA ALA A 152 5.43 -0.59 9.71
C ALA A 152 6.16 -0.09 10.96
N TRP A 153 6.62 -1.00 11.83
CA TRP A 153 7.35 -0.63 13.04
C TRP A 153 8.69 0.03 12.72
N ALA A 154 9.43 -0.52 11.75
CA ALA A 154 10.68 0.04 11.22
C ALA A 154 10.48 1.40 10.54
N ALA A 155 9.32 1.62 9.90
CA ALA A 155 8.96 2.92 9.35
C ALA A 155 8.59 3.96 10.44
N GLY A 156 8.40 3.55 11.69
CA GLY A 156 8.13 4.41 12.84
C GLY A 156 6.68 4.37 13.36
N TYR A 157 5.83 3.48 12.85
CA TYR A 157 4.49 3.26 13.40
C TYR A 157 4.56 2.49 14.71
N ARG A 158 3.62 2.78 15.62
CA ARG A 158 3.44 2.06 16.89
C ARG A 158 2.00 1.57 17.09
N THR A 159 1.09 2.08 16.28
CA THR A 159 -0.30 1.68 16.22
C THR A 159 -0.69 1.43 14.76
N ARG A 160 -1.75 0.66 14.56
CA ARG A 160 -2.49 0.56 13.31
C ARG A 160 -3.96 0.89 13.54
N CYS A 161 -4.65 1.27 12.49
CA CYS A 161 -6.06 1.57 12.53
C CYS A 161 -6.92 0.31 12.36
N VAL A 162 -8.04 0.30 13.05
CA VAL A 162 -9.18 -0.59 12.82
C VAL A 162 -10.43 0.26 12.66
N PHE A 163 -11.46 -0.30 12.03
CA PHE A 163 -12.68 0.44 11.69
C PHE A 163 -13.94 -0.32 12.10
N ALA A 164 -14.90 0.42 12.63
CA ALA A 164 -16.26 -0.06 12.85
C ALA A 164 -17.25 1.06 12.49
N ARG A 165 -18.22 0.77 11.62
CA ARG A 165 -19.20 1.76 11.11
C ARG A 165 -18.53 3.05 10.63
N ARG A 166 -17.44 2.92 9.86
CA ARG A 166 -16.57 4.01 9.36
C ARG A 166 -15.92 4.87 10.44
N ARG A 167 -15.94 4.43 11.70
CA ARG A 167 -15.21 5.08 12.79
C ARG A 167 -13.87 4.39 12.97
N ARG A 168 -12.81 5.18 12.79
CA ARG A 168 -11.42 4.78 13.03
C ARG A 168 -11.13 4.71 14.52
N SER A 169 -10.48 3.64 14.96
CA SER A 169 -9.77 3.58 16.24
C SER A 169 -8.38 2.99 16.03
N GLU A 170 -7.49 3.22 16.97
CA GLU A 170 -6.11 2.71 16.92
C GLU A 170 -5.94 1.51 17.86
N VAL A 171 -5.14 0.54 17.42
CA VAL A 171 -4.68 -0.57 18.24
C VAL A 171 -3.16 -0.67 18.16
N PRO A 172 -2.48 -1.15 19.22
CA PRO A 172 -1.03 -1.31 19.20
C PRO A 172 -0.57 -2.22 18.05
N LEU A 173 0.57 -1.87 17.44
CA LEU A 173 1.31 -2.80 16.59
C LEU A 173 2.14 -3.73 17.49
N PRO A 174 2.16 -5.05 17.23
CA PRO A 174 3.07 -5.95 17.90
C PRO A 174 4.51 -5.48 17.72
N GLN A 175 5.27 -5.46 18.82
CA GLN A 175 6.71 -5.24 18.73
C GLN A 175 7.34 -6.47 18.06
N PRO A 176 8.05 -6.30 16.92
CA PRO A 176 8.86 -7.34 16.33
C PRO A 176 9.85 -7.87 17.36
N GLU A 177 9.93 -9.19 17.48
CA GLU A 177 10.95 -9.83 18.30
C GLU A 177 12.33 -9.42 17.80
N ALA A 178 13.21 -9.03 18.71
CA ALA A 178 14.61 -8.83 18.36
C ALA A 178 15.14 -10.17 17.82
N ARG A 179 15.72 -10.18 16.62
CA ARG A 179 16.37 -11.40 16.12
C ARG A 179 17.42 -11.82 17.14
N GLY A 180 17.16 -12.89 17.88
CA GLY A 180 18.12 -13.50 18.77
C GLY A 180 19.35 -13.89 17.96
N SER A 181 20.49 -13.30 18.30
CA SER A 181 21.79 -13.77 17.85
C SER A 181 22.09 -15.09 18.56
N ASP A 182 21.63 -16.21 17.99
CA ASP A 182 22.01 -17.53 18.49
C ASP A 182 22.60 -18.37 17.35
N PHE A 183 23.82 -18.00 16.96
CA PHE A 183 24.73 -18.98 16.36
C PHE A 183 25.45 -19.66 17.52
N GLY A 184 24.85 -20.75 18.01
CA GLY A 184 25.49 -21.69 18.90
C GLY A 184 26.75 -22.24 18.24
N ALA A 185 27.92 -21.85 18.74
CA ALA A 185 29.18 -22.50 18.45
C ALA A 185 29.13 -23.92 19.05
N SER A 186 28.87 -24.93 18.22
CA SER A 186 29.04 -26.33 18.61
C SER A 186 30.53 -26.59 18.81
N LYS A 187 30.96 -26.70 20.07
CA LYS A 187 32.23 -27.35 20.41
C LYS A 187 32.06 -28.85 20.15
N GLN A 188 32.61 -29.36 19.06
CA GLN A 188 32.93 -30.77 18.95
C GLN A 188 34.04 -31.08 19.96
N ARG A 189 33.76 -31.97 20.92
CA ARG A 189 34.77 -32.69 21.68
C ARG A 189 34.85 -34.09 21.07
N THR A 190 36.01 -34.41 20.49
CA THR A 190 36.57 -35.76 20.46
C THR A 190 37.42 -35.96 21.70
#